data_AF-A0A0V8RWZ9-F1
#
_entry.id   AF-A0A0V8RWZ9-F1
#
_cell.length_a   1.000
_cell.length_b   1.000
_cell.length_c   1.000
_cell.angle_alpha   90.00
_cell.angle_beta   90.00
_cell.angle_gamma   90.00
#
_symmetry.space_group_name_H-M   'P 1'
#
loop_
_entity.id
_entity.type
_entity.pdbx_description
1 polymer ?
#
loop_
_entity_poly.entity_id
_entity_poly.type
_entity_poly.pdbx_seq_one_letter_code
_entity_poly.pdbx_strand_id
1 'polypeptide(L)'
;MVWVEEGAKHVVLVFSREGGRVISRALMKLHELRSRDPKVSSRFVIHVVSPLGRVEYMELLRTLIQNNIVYTLSVRYHGEDLGSLEDLARKLGDEAVYIVDSHLPEYISILREHGLNPVVV
;
A
#
# COMPACT_ATOMS: atom_id res chain seq x y z
N MET A 1 16.93 1.22 2.89
CA MET A 1 16.66 2.32 3.84
C MET A 1 15.30 2.92 3.48
N VAL A 2 14.27 2.71 4.30
CA VAL A 2 12.93 3.27 4.07
C VAL A 2 12.95 4.72 4.55
N TRP A 3 12.95 5.67 3.63
CA TRP A 3 12.84 7.09 3.98
C TRP A 3 11.38 7.40 4.31
N VAL A 4 11.07 7.68 5.58
CA VAL A 4 9.78 8.28 5.95
C VAL A 4 9.82 9.70 5.41
N GLU A 5 9.01 9.98 4.39
CA GLU A 5 8.91 11.33 3.84
C GLU A 5 8.01 12.14 4.77
N GLU A 6 8.58 13.10 5.51
CA GLU A 6 7.81 13.93 6.45
C GLU A 6 6.58 14.55 5.75
N GLY A 7 5.40 14.31 6.34
CA GLY A 7 4.12 14.80 5.83
C GLY A 7 3.49 14.01 4.69
N ALA A 8 4.11 12.92 4.22
CA ALA A 8 3.49 12.00 3.27
C ALA A 8 2.60 10.97 3.98
N LYS A 9 1.55 10.50 3.29
CA LYS A 9 0.73 9.39 3.79
C LYS A 9 1.20 8.07 3.18
N HIS A 10 1.39 7.08 4.04
CA HIS A 10 1.88 5.77 3.65
C HIS A 10 0.72 4.81 3.39
N VAL A 11 0.73 4.17 2.21
CA VAL A 11 -0.24 3.13 1.85
C VAL A 11 0.54 1.89 1.44
N VAL A 12 0.28 0.78 2.10
CA VAL A 12 0.90 -0.53 1.84
C VAL A 12 -0.10 -1.39 1.08
N LEU A 13 0.29 -1.83 -0.10
CA LEU A 13 -0.50 -2.69 -0.99
C LEU A 13 0.12 -4.08 -1.00
N VAL A 14 -0.70 -5.07 -0.70
CA VAL A 14 -0.31 -6.49 -0.72
C VAL A 14 -1.27 -7.25 -1.62
N PHE A 15 -0.78 -7.72 -2.77
CA PHE A 15 -1.66 -8.35 -3.76
C PHE A 15 -0.99 -9.40 -4.64
N SER A 16 -1.79 -10.38 -5.05
CA SER A 16 -1.46 -11.43 -6.02
C SER A 16 -1.79 -11.01 -7.46
N ARG A 17 -1.82 -11.95 -8.43
CA ARG A 17 -2.17 -11.67 -9.84
C ARG A 17 -3.55 -11.02 -10.00
N GLU A 18 -4.44 -11.24 -9.04
CA GLU A 18 -5.79 -10.66 -9.01
C GLU A 18 -5.86 -9.34 -8.24
N GLY A 19 -4.74 -8.60 -8.18
CA GLY A 19 -4.61 -7.36 -7.40
C GLY A 19 -5.50 -6.20 -7.81
N GLY A 20 -6.30 -6.32 -8.87
CA GLY A 20 -7.20 -5.26 -9.35
C GLY A 20 -8.11 -4.68 -8.25
N ARG A 21 -8.65 -5.52 -7.36
CA ARG A 21 -9.48 -5.06 -6.23
C ARG A 21 -8.69 -4.24 -5.21
N VAL A 22 -7.46 -4.65 -4.91
CA VAL A 22 -6.53 -3.90 -4.04
C VAL A 22 -6.23 -2.54 -4.65
N ILE A 23 -5.96 -2.48 -5.96
CA ILE A 23 -5.72 -1.23 -6.67
C ILE A 23 -6.94 -0.31 -6.64
N SER A 24 -8.14 -0.83 -6.93
CA SER A 24 -9.38 -0.06 -6.85
C SER A 24 -9.65 0.46 -5.44
N ARG A 25 -9.39 -0.35 -4.41
CA ARG A 25 -9.56 0.09 -3.03
C ARG A 25 -8.54 1.16 -2.65
N ALA A 26 -7.30 1.03 -3.11
CA ALA A 26 -6.26 2.03 -2.90
C ALA A 26 -6.66 3.38 -3.52
N LEU A 27 -7.16 3.39 -4.75
CA LEU A 27 -7.72 4.58 -5.41
C LEU A 27 -8.76 5.29 -4.52
N MET A 28 -9.77 4.56 -4.07
CA MET A 28 -10.81 5.11 -3.19
C MET A 28 -10.21 5.66 -1.89
N LYS A 29 -9.24 4.95 -1.31
CA LYS A 29 -8.62 5.34 -0.05
C LYS A 29 -7.80 6.63 -0.17
N LEU A 30 -7.07 6.82 -1.26
CA LEU A 30 -6.33 8.06 -1.52
C LEU A 30 -7.28 9.27 -1.57
N HIS A 31 -8.43 9.13 -2.25
CA HIS A 31 -9.46 10.17 -2.29
C HIS A 31 -10.12 10.41 -0.92
N GLU A 32 -10.43 9.36 -0.17
CA GLU A 32 -10.96 9.47 1.20
C GLU A 32 -9.99 10.24 2.12
N LEU A 33 -8.71 9.90 2.08
CA LEU A 33 -7.67 10.50 2.92
C LEU A 33 -7.50 11.99 2.61
N ARG A 34 -7.47 12.37 1.33
CA ARG A 34 -7.42 13.77 0.91
C ARG A 34 -8.66 14.55 1.33
N SER A 35 -9.85 13.97 1.15
CA SER A 35 -11.11 14.69 1.40
C SER A 35 -11.30 15.01 2.88
N ARG A 36 -10.75 14.19 3.78
CA ARG A 36 -10.82 14.38 5.23
C ARG A 36 -9.89 15.46 5.76
N ASP A 37 -8.81 15.74 5.05
CA ASP A 37 -7.85 16.77 5.44
C ASP A 37 -7.31 17.50 4.20
N PRO A 38 -7.88 18.67 3.85
CA PRO A 38 -7.40 19.47 2.73
C PRO A 38 -5.95 19.97 2.89
N LYS A 39 -5.39 19.91 4.11
CA LYS A 39 -3.99 20.23 4.41
C LYS A 39 -3.09 19.00 4.34
N VAL A 40 -3.64 17.78 4.27
CA VAL A 40 -2.83 16.58 3.97
C VAL A 40 -2.15 16.83 2.64
N SER A 41 -0.82 16.75 2.68
CA SER A 41 -0.01 16.93 1.49
C SER A 41 -0.54 16.00 0.40
N SER A 42 -0.57 16.48 -0.84
CA SER A 42 -0.91 15.65 -2.00
C SER A 42 0.12 14.54 -2.25
N ARG A 43 0.97 14.20 -1.26
CA ARG A 43 2.07 13.26 -1.35
C ARG A 43 1.71 11.95 -0.68
N PHE A 44 1.71 10.89 -1.46
CA PHE A 44 1.50 9.53 -0.98
C PHE A 44 2.71 8.67 -1.32
N VAL A 45 3.13 7.85 -0.36
CA VAL A 45 4.10 6.79 -0.59
C VAL A 45 3.35 5.47 -0.66
N ILE A 46 3.38 4.84 -1.83
CA ILE A 46 2.80 3.53 -2.08
C ILE A 46 3.90 2.48 -1.90
N HIS A 47 3.77 1.67 -0.86
CA HIS A 47 4.63 0.53 -0.60
C HIS A 47 3.97 -0.72 -1.18
N VAL A 48 4.72 -1.51 -1.95
CA VAL A 48 4.21 -2.71 -2.60
C VAL A 48 4.96 -3.92 -2.08
N VAL A 49 4.20 -4.91 -1.60
CA VAL A 49 4.67 -6.28 -1.36
C VAL A 49 3.82 -7.19 -2.24
N SER A 50 4.45 -7.96 -3.12
CA SER A 50 3.69 -8.79 -4.06
C SER A 50 4.45 -10.05 -4.44
N PRO A 51 3.83 -11.24 -4.34
CA PRO A 51 4.43 -12.51 -4.77
C PRO A 51 4.70 -12.61 -6.29
N LEU A 52 4.36 -11.57 -7.07
CA LEU A 52 4.50 -11.56 -8.54
C LEU A 52 5.87 -11.11 -9.04
N GLY A 53 6.74 -10.65 -8.14
CA GLY A 53 8.01 -10.06 -8.53
C GLY A 53 7.90 -8.65 -9.11
N ARG A 54 9.06 -8.08 -9.45
CA ARG A 54 9.23 -6.63 -9.71
C ARG A 54 8.61 -6.11 -11.01
N VAL A 55 8.35 -6.94 -12.01
CA VAL A 55 7.92 -6.45 -13.33
C VAL A 55 6.39 -6.38 -13.43
N GLU A 56 5.68 -7.37 -12.90
CA GLU A 56 4.22 -7.49 -13.08
C GLU A 56 3.42 -6.48 -12.22
N TYR A 57 3.97 -6.02 -11.08
CA TYR A 57 3.23 -5.11 -10.19
C TYR A 57 3.00 -3.71 -10.78
N MET A 58 3.90 -3.23 -11.64
CA MET A 58 3.80 -1.90 -12.25
C MET A 58 2.66 -1.81 -13.27
N GLU A 59 2.38 -2.90 -13.98
CA GLU A 59 1.24 -2.98 -14.90
C GLU A 59 -0.09 -2.80 -14.16
N LEU A 60 -0.23 -3.45 -13.01
CA LEU A 60 -1.40 -3.31 -12.14
C LEU A 60 -1.51 -1.91 -11.54
N LEU A 61 -0.38 -1.30 -11.15
CA LEU A 61 -0.35 0.06 -10.62
C LEU A 61 -0.55 1.16 -11.66
N ARG A 62 -0.44 0.86 -12.95
CA ARG A 62 -0.58 1.87 -14.02
C ARG A 62 -1.86 2.68 -13.85
N THR A 63 -2.99 2.01 -13.62
CA THR A 63 -4.29 2.66 -13.44
C THR A 63 -4.32 3.56 -12.20
N LEU A 64 -3.66 3.14 -11.11
CA LEU A 64 -3.53 3.96 -9.91
C LEU A 64 -2.74 5.24 -10.19
N ILE A 65 -1.63 5.12 -10.90
CA ILE A 65 -0.77 6.27 -11.22
C ILE A 65 -1.49 7.23 -12.18
N GLN A 66 -2.08 6.71 -13.25
CA GLN A 66 -2.74 7.52 -14.28
C GLN A 66 -3.99 8.24 -13.78
N ASN A 67 -4.75 7.64 -12.86
CA ASN A 67 -5.98 8.25 -12.33
C ASN A 67 -5.74 9.22 -11.17
N ASN A 68 -4.48 9.43 -10.76
CA ASN A 68 -4.13 10.28 -9.63
C ASN A 68 -3.04 11.31 -9.97
N ILE A 69 -3.08 11.88 -11.17
CA ILE A 69 -2.10 12.89 -11.65
C ILE A 69 -2.07 14.14 -10.75
N VAL A 70 -3.14 14.39 -9.99
CA VAL A 70 -3.23 15.48 -8.99
C VAL A 70 -2.38 15.23 -7.73
N TYR A 71 -1.86 14.01 -7.55
CA TYR A 71 -1.03 13.60 -6.40
C TYR A 71 0.43 13.42 -6.80
N THR A 72 1.32 13.74 -5.88
CA THR A 72 2.70 13.27 -5.90
C THR A 72 2.72 11.84 -5.36
N LEU A 73 3.01 10.87 -6.22
CA LEU A 73 3.07 9.45 -5.85
C LEU A 73 4.51 8.96 -5.87
N SER A 74 4.96 8.36 -4.77
CA SER A 74 6.23 7.66 -4.64
C SER A 74 5.95 6.16 -4.51
N VAL A 75 6.28 5.37 -5.52
CA VAL A 75 6.03 3.91 -5.51
C VAL A 75 7.31 3.18 -5.15
N ARG A 76 7.24 2.30 -4.13
CA ARG A 76 8.39 1.56 -3.60
C ARG A 76 8.03 0.08 -3.46
N TYR A 77 8.74 -0.77 -4.21
CA TYR A 77 8.63 -2.22 -4.12
C TYR A 77 9.57 -2.75 -3.03
N HIS A 78 9.06 -3.60 -2.14
CA HIS A 78 9.81 -4.11 -0.97
C HIS A 78 10.13 -5.59 -1.04
N GLY A 79 9.45 -6.36 -1.88
CA GLY A 79 9.71 -7.79 -2.01
C GLY A 79 8.44 -8.59 -2.24
N GLU A 80 8.61 -9.90 -2.20
CA GLU A 80 7.60 -10.90 -2.53
C GLU A 80 7.25 -11.84 -1.37
N ASP A 81 7.89 -11.64 -0.22
CA ASP A 81 7.80 -12.52 0.93
C ASP A 81 7.16 -11.86 2.16
N LEU A 82 6.82 -12.71 3.13
CA LEU A 82 6.27 -12.31 4.42
C LEU A 82 7.24 -11.45 5.23
N GLY A 83 8.55 -11.72 5.15
CA GLY A 83 9.57 -10.96 5.88
C GLY A 83 9.62 -9.49 5.45
N SER A 84 9.42 -9.23 4.17
CA SER A 84 9.31 -7.88 3.60
C SER A 84 8.11 -7.11 4.16
N LEU A 85 6.98 -7.80 4.38
CA LEU A 85 5.80 -7.22 5.02
C LEU A 85 6.02 -6.98 6.51
N GLU A 86 6.58 -7.94 7.25
CA GLU A 86 6.93 -7.76 8.68
C GLU A 86 7.86 -6.55 8.89
N ASP A 87 8.83 -6.39 8.00
CA ASP A 87 9.76 -5.26 8.02
C ASP A 87 9.06 -3.92 7.83
N LEU A 88 8.06 -3.86 6.95
CA LEU A 88 7.23 -2.67 6.76
C LEU A 88 6.30 -2.43 7.94
N ALA A 89 5.67 -3.48 8.47
CA ALA A 89 4.79 -3.42 9.64
C ALA A 89 5.54 -2.84 10.85
N ARG A 90 6.77 -3.31 11.11
CA ARG A 90 7.62 -2.79 12.21
C ARG A 90 8.06 -1.35 12.01
N LYS A 91 8.30 -0.92 10.76
CA LYS A 91 8.81 0.43 10.45
C LYS A 91 7.71 1.49 10.41
N LEU A 92 6.53 1.13 9.88
CA LEU A 92 5.45 2.08 9.64
C LEU A 92 4.35 2.02 10.70
N GLY A 93 4.16 0.87 11.36
CA GLY A 93 3.13 0.72 12.38
C GLY A 93 1.74 1.13 11.91
N ASP A 94 0.99 1.79 12.78
CA ASP A 94 -0.36 2.30 12.53
C ASP A 94 -0.40 3.60 11.70
N GLU A 95 0.76 4.19 11.36
CA GLU A 95 0.84 5.37 10.51
C GLU A 95 0.56 5.06 9.03
N ALA A 96 0.59 3.78 8.64
CA ALA A 96 0.29 3.32 7.29
C ALA A 96 -1.09 2.66 7.18
N VAL A 97 -1.70 2.82 6.01
CA VAL A 97 -2.90 2.08 5.64
C VAL A 97 -2.51 0.83 4.87
N TYR A 98 -2.85 -0.34 5.40
CA TYR A 98 -2.61 -1.63 4.76
C TYR A 98 -3.84 -2.08 3.99
N ILE A 99 -3.68 -2.40 2.71
CA ILE A 99 -4.72 -2.95 1.84
C ILE A 99 -4.22 -4.27 1.28
N VAL A 100 -4.93 -5.35 1.61
CA VAL A 100 -4.46 -6.72 1.40
C VAL A 100 -5.52 -7.52 0.65
N ASP A 101 -5.07 -8.25 -0.36
CA ASP A 101 -5.88 -9.23 -1.09
C ASP A 101 -6.35 -10.36 -0.15
N SER A 102 -7.65 -10.63 -0.13
CA SER A 102 -8.28 -11.67 0.70
C SER A 102 -7.74 -13.07 0.45
N HIS A 103 -7.14 -13.32 -0.71
CA HIS A 103 -6.50 -14.60 -1.05
C HIS A 103 -5.10 -14.78 -0.42
N LEU A 104 -4.62 -13.84 0.39
CA LEU A 104 -3.31 -13.89 1.06
C LEU A 104 -3.46 -13.98 2.59
N PRO A 105 -4.01 -15.08 3.14
CA PRO A 105 -4.34 -15.20 4.57
C PRO A 105 -3.13 -15.10 5.49
N GLU A 106 -1.96 -15.56 5.08
CA GLU A 106 -0.71 -15.48 5.86
C GLU A 106 -0.28 -14.02 6.06
N TYR A 107 -0.39 -13.19 5.01
CA TYR A 107 -0.08 -11.76 5.07
C TYR A 107 -1.06 -11.00 5.98
N ILE A 108 -2.34 -11.36 5.95
CA ILE A 108 -3.36 -10.78 6.84
C ILE A 108 -3.06 -11.13 8.30
N SER A 109 -2.66 -12.38 8.56
CA SER A 109 -2.39 -12.88 9.91
C SER A 109 -1.20 -12.14 10.53
N ILE A 110 -0.10 -11.98 9.80
CA ILE A 110 1.07 -11.23 10.25
C ILE A 110 0.71 -9.80 10.65
N LEU A 111 -0.07 -9.07 9.85
CA LEU A 111 -0.47 -7.71 10.19
C LEU A 111 -1.27 -7.66 11.48
N ARG A 112 -2.19 -8.62 11.68
CA ARG A 112 -3.01 -8.69 12.89
C ARG A 112 -2.19 -9.06 14.12
N GLU A 113 -1.20 -9.94 13.99
CA GLU A 113 -0.25 -10.27 15.06
C GLU A 113 0.56 -9.05 15.51
N HIS A 114 0.86 -8.13 14.60
CA HIS A 114 1.44 -6.83 14.89
C HIS A 114 0.44 -5.79 15.43
N GLY A 115 -0.81 -6.16 15.69
CA GLY A 115 -1.86 -5.25 16.18
C GLY A 115 -2.41 -4.29 15.12
N LEU A 116 -2.11 -4.52 13.84
CA LEU A 116 -2.55 -3.69 12.72
C LEU A 116 -3.91 -4.15 12.18
N ASN A 117 -4.66 -3.20 11.62
CA ASN A 117 -6.00 -3.42 11.09
C ASN A 117 -6.02 -3.29 9.56
N PRO A 118 -5.64 -4.34 8.80
CA PRO A 118 -5.63 -4.27 7.35
C PRO A 118 -7.04 -4.20 6.76
N VAL A 119 -7.16 -3.46 5.66
CA VAL A 119 -8.35 -3.47 4.79
C VAL A 119 -8.23 -4.67 3.86
N VAL A 120 -9.06 -5.69 4.09
CA VAL A 120 -9.10 -6.92 3.29
C VAL A 120 -10.11 -6.78 2.16
N VAL A 121 -9.74 -7.13 0.92
CA VAL A 121 -10.57 -6.97 -0.29
C VAL A 121 -10.57 -8.16 -1.24
#